data_AF-A0A1Q3R5L7-F1
#
_entry.id   AF-A0A1Q3R5L7-F1
#
_cell.length_a   1.000
_cell.length_b   1.000
_cell.length_c   1.000
_cell.angle_alpha   90.00
_cell.angle_beta   90.00
_cell.angle_gamma   90.00
#
_symmetry.space_group_name_H-M   'P 1'
#
loop_
_entity.id
_entity.type
_entity.pdbx_description
1 polymer ?
#
loop_
_entity_poly.entity_id
_entity_poly.type
_entity_poly.pdbx_seq_one_letter_code
_entity_poly.pdbx_strand_id
1 'polypeptide(L)'
;MRWFKHGGLSALYGRLSGPTPDPERMAHRVEDIRVAMLDMLGEIGEQTYPQVARRIRYGGDALALWYARADLMAALAGLHGEQLARTRMVSLLVLFEGTLPKGMASRPSTLSRF
;
A
#
# COMPACT_ATOMS: atom_id res chain seq x y z
N MET A 1 -14.11 0.65 -33.10
CA MET A 1 -14.47 1.88 -32.36
C MET A 1 -15.64 1.58 -31.43
N ARG A 2 -15.49 2.00 -30.16
CA ARG A 2 -16.52 2.16 -29.10
C ARG A 2 -17.35 0.92 -28.71
N TRP A 3 -16.83 0.18 -27.72
CA TRP A 3 -17.64 -0.64 -26.83
C TRP A 3 -17.95 0.18 -25.57
N PHE A 4 -19.17 0.71 -25.48
CA PHE A 4 -19.75 1.17 -24.22
C PHE A 4 -20.44 0.00 -23.55
N LYS A 5 -19.91 -0.48 -22.41
CA LYS A 5 -20.67 -1.22 -21.41
C LYS A 5 -20.11 -0.89 -20.02
N HIS A 6 -20.69 0.11 -19.35
CA HIS A 6 -20.53 0.26 -17.91
C HIS A 6 -21.74 -0.32 -17.20
N GLY A 7 -21.52 -1.49 -16.58
CA GLY A 7 -21.98 -1.88 -15.24
C GLY A 7 -23.42 -1.56 -14.82
N GLY A 8 -24.38 -2.33 -15.31
CA GLY A 8 -25.75 -2.37 -14.77
C GLY A 8 -25.94 -3.29 -13.56
N LEU A 9 -25.00 -3.37 -12.61
CA LEU A 9 -25.09 -4.29 -11.45
C LEU A 9 -24.80 -3.67 -10.08
N SER A 10 -24.46 -2.38 -9.98
CA SER A 10 -24.12 -1.76 -8.68
C SER A 10 -25.32 -1.53 -7.75
N ALA A 11 -26.56 -1.53 -8.27
CA ALA A 11 -27.74 -1.16 -7.49
C ALA A 11 -28.22 -2.22 -6.48
N LEU A 12 -27.78 -3.49 -6.60
CA LEU A 12 -28.25 -4.58 -5.73
C LEU A 12 -27.33 -4.87 -4.53
N TYR A 13 -26.09 -4.37 -4.52
CA TYR A 13 -25.16 -4.57 -3.41
C TYR A 13 -25.38 -3.62 -2.21
N GLY A 14 -26.17 -2.55 -2.40
CA GLY A 14 -26.42 -1.53 -1.37
C GLY A 14 -27.34 -1.95 -0.23
N ARG A 15 -27.95 -3.15 -0.26
CA ARG A 15 -28.94 -3.58 0.75
C ARG A 15 -28.42 -4.58 1.79
N LEU A 16 -27.16 -5.04 1.68
CA LEU A 16 -26.54 -5.92 2.69
C LEU A 16 -25.12 -5.52 3.10
N SER A 17 -24.51 -4.56 2.42
CA SER A 17 -23.16 -4.09 2.74
C SER A 17 -23.27 -2.74 3.43
N GLY A 18 -22.67 -2.60 4.60
CA GLY A 18 -22.48 -1.29 5.26
C GLY A 18 -21.83 -0.27 4.32
N PRO A 19 -21.74 1.01 4.74
CA PRO A 19 -21.40 2.12 3.86
C PRO A 19 -20.18 1.79 3.00
N THR A 20 -20.38 1.75 1.67
CA THR A 20 -19.29 1.58 0.71
C THR A 20 -18.30 2.72 0.92
N PRO A 21 -17.01 2.42 1.14
CA PRO A 21 -16.02 3.48 1.33
C PRO A 21 -16.01 4.39 0.10
N ASP A 22 -16.08 5.69 0.37
CA ASP A 22 -16.04 6.74 -0.64
C ASP A 22 -14.77 6.58 -1.52
N PRO A 23 -14.92 6.45 -2.86
CA PRO A 23 -13.79 6.27 -3.76
C PRO A 23 -12.77 7.41 -3.69
N GLU A 24 -13.18 8.65 -3.42
CA GLU A 24 -12.26 9.79 -3.28
C GLU A 24 -11.42 9.65 -2.01
N ARG A 25 -12.05 9.29 -0.89
CA ARG A 25 -11.34 8.97 0.36
C ARG A 25 -10.34 7.84 0.18
N MET A 26 -10.67 6.83 -0.62
CA MET A 26 -9.74 5.72 -0.90
C MET A 26 -8.54 6.20 -1.74
N ALA A 27 -8.78 7.01 -2.77
CA ALA A 27 -7.71 7.60 -3.58
C ALA A 27 -6.75 8.45 -2.73
N HIS A 28 -7.27 9.27 -1.82
CA HIS A 28 -6.45 10.05 -0.89
C HIS A 28 -5.59 9.16 0.01
N ARG A 29 -6.16 8.09 0.58
CA ARG A 29 -5.38 7.14 1.39
C ARG A 29 -4.26 6.46 0.60
N VAL A 30 -4.52 6.12 -0.67
CA VAL A 30 -3.48 5.54 -1.55
C VAL A 30 -2.37 6.56 -1.80
N GLU A 31 -2.71 7.84 -1.98
CA GLU A 31 -1.72 8.91 -2.10
C GLU A 31 -0.89 9.08 -0.83
N ASP A 32 -1.53 9.10 0.35
CA ASP A 32 -0.82 9.22 1.64
C ASP A 32 0.20 8.09 1.83
N ILE A 33 -0.18 6.85 1.48
CA ILE A 33 0.73 5.70 1.51
C ILE A 33 1.88 5.90 0.52
N ARG A 34 1.59 6.36 -0.71
CA ARG A 34 2.61 6.57 -1.74
C ARG A 34 3.65 7.59 -1.29
N VAL A 35 3.20 8.73 -0.77
CA VAL A 35 4.08 9.78 -0.24
C VAL A 35 4.93 9.22 0.91
N ALA A 36 4.32 8.53 1.88
CA ALA A 36 5.06 7.93 2.99
C ALA A 36 6.13 6.92 2.52
N MET A 37 5.83 6.10 1.50
CA MET A 37 6.79 5.16 0.94
C MET A 37 7.98 5.86 0.25
N LEU A 38 7.73 6.95 -0.49
CA LEU A 38 8.78 7.73 -1.14
C LEU A 38 9.62 8.50 -0.11
N ASP A 39 8.99 9.09 0.90
CA ASP A 39 9.68 9.78 1.99
C ASP A 39 10.58 8.82 2.78
N MET A 40 10.10 7.59 3.04
CA MET A 40 10.90 6.56 3.68
C MET A 40 12.12 6.16 2.84
N LEU A 41 11.96 6.10 1.52
CA LEU A 41 13.05 5.79 0.59
C LEU A 41 14.07 6.94 0.53
N GLY A 42 13.58 8.18 0.54
CA GLY A 42 14.38 9.40 0.49
C GLY A 42 15.19 9.56 -0.80
N GLU A 43 15.82 10.72 -0.98
CA GLU A 43 16.56 11.04 -2.21
C GLU A 43 17.70 10.05 -2.51
N ILE A 44 18.45 9.64 -1.48
CA ILE A 44 19.53 8.67 -1.63
C ILE A 44 18.98 7.31 -2.08
N GLY A 45 17.87 6.86 -1.48
CA GLY A 45 17.24 5.61 -1.85
C GLY A 45 16.63 5.65 -3.23
N GLU A 46 16.10 6.79 -3.67
CA GLU A 46 15.62 6.95 -5.04
C GLU A 46 16.74 6.88 -6.08
N GLN A 47 17.89 7.48 -5.79
CA GLN A 47 19.06 7.42 -6.67
C GLN A 47 19.66 6.01 -6.74
N THR A 48 19.69 5.32 -5.59
CA THR A 48 20.28 3.97 -5.48
C THR A 48 19.33 2.88 -6.00
N TYR A 49 18.02 3.06 -5.81
CA TYR A 49 16.97 2.10 -6.17
C TYR A 49 15.86 2.76 -7.03
N PRO A 50 16.18 3.30 -8.21
CA PRO A 50 15.23 4.03 -9.05
C PRO A 50 14.04 3.17 -9.49
N GLN A 51 14.22 1.85 -9.62
CA GLN A 51 13.16 0.89 -9.90
C GLN A 51 12.11 0.82 -8.79
N VAL A 52 12.52 0.93 -7.52
CA VAL A 52 11.63 0.89 -6.36
C VAL A 52 10.82 2.18 -6.30
N ALA A 53 11.48 3.32 -6.44
CA ALA A 53 10.82 4.62 -6.51
C ALA A 53 9.79 4.68 -7.64
N ARG A 54 10.13 4.14 -8.82
CA ARG A 54 9.23 4.06 -9.97
C ARG A 54 8.00 3.21 -9.68
N ARG A 55 8.18 2.03 -9.08
CA ARG A 55 7.08 1.13 -8.73
C ARG A 55 6.11 1.77 -7.72
N ILE A 56 6.63 2.51 -6.76
CA ILE A 56 5.84 3.25 -5.78
C ILE A 56 5.07 4.39 -6.47
N ARG A 57 5.76 5.22 -7.28
CA ARG A 57 5.15 6.35 -8.01
C ARG A 57 3.97 5.93 -8.90
N TYR A 58 4.14 4.85 -9.64
CA TYR A 58 3.14 4.37 -10.61
C TYR A 58 2.21 3.28 -10.05
N GLY A 59 2.29 2.97 -8.76
CA GLY A 59 1.32 2.09 -8.10
C GLY A 59 -0.08 2.71 -8.13
N GLY A 60 -1.00 2.09 -8.87
CA GLY A 60 -2.33 2.64 -9.14
C GLY A 60 -3.36 2.44 -8.03
N ASP A 61 -3.10 1.54 -7.08
CA ASP A 61 -3.99 1.22 -5.98
C ASP A 61 -3.22 0.76 -4.73
N ALA A 62 -3.95 0.58 -3.62
CA ALA A 62 -3.38 0.11 -2.35
C ALA A 62 -2.70 -1.27 -2.50
N LEU A 63 -3.18 -2.12 -3.40
CA LEU A 63 -2.63 -3.46 -3.61
C LEU A 63 -1.26 -3.40 -4.30
N ALA A 64 -1.11 -2.55 -5.32
CA ALA A 64 0.16 -2.33 -5.99
C ALA A 64 1.22 -1.79 -5.03
N LEU A 65 0.84 -0.84 -4.17
CA LEU A 65 1.72 -0.29 -3.13
C LEU A 65 2.07 -1.34 -2.06
N TRP A 66 1.11 -2.20 -1.69
CA TRP A 66 1.36 -3.31 -0.77
C TRP A 66 2.40 -4.28 -1.32
N TYR A 67 2.37 -4.61 -2.61
CA TYR A 67 3.42 -5.45 -3.20
C TYR A 67 4.75 -4.71 -3.34
N ALA A 68 4.74 -3.41 -3.63
CA ALA A 68 5.95 -2.58 -3.67
C ALA A 68 6.63 -2.48 -2.29
N ARG A 69 5.92 -2.72 -1.19
CA ARG A 69 6.48 -2.69 0.17
C ARG A 69 7.65 -3.66 0.36
N ALA A 70 7.65 -4.80 -0.33
CA ALA A 70 8.72 -5.79 -0.22
C ALA A 70 10.03 -5.27 -0.85
N ASP A 71 9.91 -4.62 -2.01
CA ASP A 71 11.03 -3.97 -2.68
C ASP A 71 11.55 -2.79 -1.85
N LEU A 72 10.65 -2.01 -1.23
CA LEU A 72 11.01 -0.94 -0.29
C LEU A 72 11.76 -1.48 0.93
N MET A 73 11.31 -2.58 1.53
CA MET A 73 11.99 -3.22 2.65
C MET A 73 13.42 -3.64 2.28
N ALA A 74 13.60 -4.26 1.11
CA ALA A 74 14.92 -4.66 0.63
C ALA A 74 15.84 -3.45 0.39
N ALA A 75 15.31 -2.36 -0.19
CA ALA A 75 16.05 -1.11 -0.36
C ALA A 75 16.49 -0.51 0.98
N LEU A 76 15.57 -0.41 1.95
CA LEU A 76 15.87 0.11 3.28
C LEU A 76 16.88 -0.74 4.04
N ALA A 77 16.80 -2.08 3.92
CA ALA A 77 17.77 -2.98 4.52
C ALA A 77 19.17 -2.79 3.92
N GLY A 78 19.26 -2.59 2.60
CA GLY A 78 20.52 -2.29 1.91
C GLY A 78 21.13 -0.95 2.34
N LEU A 79 20.31 0.08 2.60
CA LEU A 79 20.79 1.42 2.97
C LEU A 79 21.13 1.56 4.45
N HIS A 80 20.37 0.90 5.33
CA HIS A 80 20.38 1.19 6.76
C HIS A 80 20.48 -0.04 7.66
N GLY A 81 20.52 -1.24 7.08
CA GLY A 81 20.47 -2.50 7.79
C GLY A 81 19.05 -2.97 8.09
N GLU A 82 18.90 -4.29 8.19
CA GLU A 82 17.63 -5.00 8.33
C GLU A 82 16.82 -4.54 9.56
N GLN A 83 17.48 -4.33 10.71
CA GLN A 83 16.80 -3.98 11.96
C GLN A 83 16.12 -2.60 11.89
N LEU A 84 16.82 -1.60 11.34
CA LEU A 84 16.25 -0.26 11.19
C LEU A 84 15.15 -0.25 10.15
N ALA A 85 15.35 -0.97 9.04
CA ALA A 85 14.36 -1.12 7.99
C ALA A 85 13.06 -1.75 8.52
N ARG A 86 13.13 -2.84 9.29
CA ARG A 86 11.95 -3.45 9.94
C ARG A 86 11.21 -2.47 10.84
N THR A 87 11.95 -1.72 11.65
CA THR A 87 11.36 -0.73 12.57
C THR A 87 10.58 0.34 11.81
N ARG A 88 11.16 0.89 10.74
CA ARG A 88 10.46 1.88 9.88
C ARG A 88 9.25 1.29 9.18
N MET A 89 9.33 0.03 8.74
CA MET A 89 8.23 -0.65 8.06
C MET A 89 7.01 -0.88 8.94
N VAL A 90 7.16 -1.04 10.26
CA VAL A 90 6.01 -1.18 11.18
C VAL A 90 5.07 0.02 11.08
N SER A 91 5.60 1.24 11.07
CA SER A 91 4.80 2.46 10.95
C SER A 91 4.08 2.55 9.61
N LEU A 92 4.70 2.05 8.52
CA LEU A 92 4.06 2.04 7.20
C LEU A 92 2.88 1.06 7.15
N LEU A 93 2.98 -0.12 7.79
CA LEU A 93 1.93 -1.14 7.76
C LEU A 93 0.59 -0.63 8.31
N VAL A 94 0.62 0.28 9.29
CA VAL A 94 -0.59 0.91 9.85
C VAL A 94 -1.37 1.70 8.80
N LEU A 95 -0.69 2.31 7.81
CA LEU A 95 -1.35 3.06 6.74
C LEU A 95 -2.15 2.16 5.78
N PHE A 96 -1.80 0.87 5.71
CA PHE A 96 -2.53 -0.12 4.90
C PHE A 96 -3.79 -0.67 5.59
N GLU A 97 -4.02 -0.32 6.87
CA GLU A 97 -5.20 -0.77 7.59
C GLU A 97 -6.47 -0.11 7.06
N GLY A 98 -7.43 -0.95 6.66
CA GLY A 98 -8.69 -0.51 6.06
C GLY A 98 -8.62 -0.05 4.59
N THR A 99 -7.43 -0.08 3.96
CA THR A 99 -7.29 0.14 2.51
C THR A 99 -7.20 -1.16 1.71
N LEU A 100 -6.77 -2.24 2.34
CA LEU A 100 -6.66 -3.56 1.72
C LEU A 100 -7.99 -4.33 1.75
N PRO A 101 -8.25 -5.20 0.75
CA PRO A 101 -9.33 -6.17 0.81
C PRO A 101 -9.28 -7.00 2.09
N LYS A 102 -10.46 -7.30 2.65
CA LYS A 102 -10.59 -8.08 3.89
C LYS A 102 -9.84 -9.41 3.75
N GLY A 103 -8.89 -9.67 4.67
CA GLY A 103 -8.07 -10.89 4.70
C GLY A 103 -6.61 -10.73 4.24
N MET A 104 -6.22 -9.56 3.72
CA MET A 104 -4.85 -9.32 3.24
C MET A 104 -3.99 -8.45 4.17
N ALA A 105 -4.61 -7.64 5.04
CA ALA A 105 -3.89 -6.93 6.09
C ALA A 105 -3.30 -7.92 7.10
N SER A 106 -2.02 -7.74 7.42
CA SER A 106 -1.29 -8.62 8.34
C SER A 106 -2.07 -8.85 9.62
N ARG A 107 -2.33 -10.11 9.95
CA ARG A 107 -2.64 -10.46 11.35
C ARG A 107 -1.36 -10.18 12.14
N PRO A 108 -1.40 -9.38 13.21
CA PRO A 108 -0.24 -9.25 14.09
C PRO A 108 0.17 -10.65 14.54
N SER A 109 1.42 -11.01 14.27
CA SER A 109 1.98 -12.30 14.66
C SER A 109 2.04 -12.38 16.18
N THR A 110 1.29 -13.29 16.79
CA THR A 110 1.35 -13.59 18.24
C THR A 110 2.58 -14.41 18.64
N LEU A 111 3.61 -14.48 17.79
CA LEU A 111 4.82 -15.28 18.02
C LEU A 111 5.90 -14.45 18.71
N SER A 112 5.60 -14.02 19.94
CA SER A 112 6.61 -13.64 20.93
C SER A 112 6.08 -13.99 22.32
N ARG A 113 6.23 -15.25 22.69
CA ARG A 113 6.30 -15.73 24.08
C ARG A 113 6.80 -17.17 24.06
N PHE A 114 8.12 -17.36 24.12
CA PHE A 114 8.79 -18.45 24.82
C PHE A 114 10.19 -17.96 25.19
#